data_AF-A0A402ASE5-F1
#
_entry.id   AF-A0A402ASE5-F1
#
_cell.length_a   1.000
_cell.length_b   1.000
_cell.length_c   1.000
_cell.angle_alpha   90.00
_cell.angle_beta   90.00
_cell.angle_gamma   90.00
#
_symmetry.space_group_name_H-M   'P 1'
#
loop_
_entity.id
_entity.type
_entity.pdbx_description
1 polymer ?
#
loop_
_entity_poly.entity_id
_entity_poly.type
_entity_poly.pdbx_seq_one_letter_code
_entity_poly.pdbx_strand_id
1 'polypeptide(L)'
;MSQRPGRIHPFLVDRIFLSTLACAYVVYLMAFGHVLYLWMFAPSNPITEHQIDMTSNIAIQYWTVANMRNAIDDNQQNGDVSSLTRERGTVTGQGKASLQQGQPPSDESLSYPLSTVGKVFFTNAAGQNMSCSGTAVTSPNSSVVDTAGHCFYQHGDWMQNVLFCPQYDNGNTPYGCWAARDLEIPSDWLNAQHTI
;
A
#
# COMPACT_ATOMS: atom_id res chain seq x y z
N MET A 1 38.56 -79.77 7.21
CA MET A 1 37.32 -79.27 6.58
C MET A 1 37.49 -77.78 6.34
N SER A 2 37.85 -77.38 5.10
CA SER A 2 38.06 -75.97 4.75
C SER A 2 36.78 -75.42 4.14
N GLN A 3 36.09 -74.54 4.87
CA GLN A 3 34.90 -73.84 4.37
C GLN A 3 35.31 -72.89 3.25
N ARG A 4 34.74 -73.07 2.05
CA ARG A 4 34.92 -72.14 0.93
C ARG A 4 34.23 -70.81 1.26
N PRO A 5 34.88 -69.66 1.02
CA PRO A 5 34.26 -68.35 1.25
C PRO A 5 33.09 -68.14 0.28
N GLY A 6 31.96 -67.66 0.82
CA GLY A 6 30.72 -67.42 0.08
C GLY A 6 30.95 -66.42 -1.06
N ARG A 7 30.79 -66.88 -2.30
CA ARG A 7 30.84 -66.06 -3.50
C ARG A 7 29.59 -65.17 -3.52
N ILE A 8 29.76 -63.90 -3.15
CA ILE A 8 28.70 -62.89 -3.26
C ILE A 8 28.29 -62.83 -4.74
N HIS A 9 27.03 -63.16 -5.03
CA HIS A 9 26.56 -63.31 -6.40
C HIS A 9 26.56 -61.93 -7.10
N PRO A 10 27.14 -61.79 -8.30
CA PRO A 10 27.23 -60.52 -9.02
C PRO A 10 25.86 -59.86 -9.27
N PHE A 11 24.80 -60.67 -9.37
CA PHE A 11 23.41 -60.21 -9.47
C PHE A 11 22.91 -59.44 -8.25
N LEU A 12 23.43 -59.70 -7.05
CA LEU A 12 22.99 -59.02 -5.82
C LEU A 12 23.58 -57.60 -5.74
N VAL A 13 24.84 -57.44 -6.17
CA VAL A 13 25.55 -56.16 -6.17
C VAL A 13 24.92 -55.21 -7.19
N ASP A 14 24.55 -55.71 -8.37
CA ASP A 14 23.94 -54.92 -9.44
C ASP A 14 22.54 -54.40 -9.05
N ARG A 15 21.73 -55.22 -8.38
CA ARG A 15 20.41 -54.81 -7.87
C ARG A 15 20.51 -53.78 -6.75
N ILE A 16 21.51 -53.90 -5.88
CA ILE A 16 21.77 -52.90 -4.83
C ILE A 16 22.17 -51.57 -5.48
N PHE A 17 23.07 -51.60 -6.47
CA PHE A 17 23.54 -50.41 -7.18
C PHE A 17 22.39 -49.69 -7.92
N LEU A 18 21.59 -50.43 -8.69
CA LEU A 18 20.41 -49.90 -9.37
C LEU A 18 19.38 -49.32 -8.38
N SER A 19 19.15 -49.98 -7.25
CA SER A 19 18.26 -49.47 -6.21
C SER A 19 18.79 -48.17 -5.59
N THR A 20 20.10 -48.06 -5.34
CA THR A 20 20.69 -46.83 -4.79
C THR A 20 20.64 -45.67 -5.78
N LEU A 21 20.89 -45.93 -7.07
CA LEU A 21 20.76 -44.92 -8.13
C LEU A 21 19.32 -44.45 -8.29
N ALA A 22 18.35 -45.36 -8.26
CA ALA A 22 16.94 -45.00 -8.32
C ALA A 22 16.51 -44.15 -7.12
N CYS A 23 16.92 -44.51 -5.90
CA CYS A 23 16.66 -43.71 -4.71
C CYS A 23 17.31 -42.31 -4.79
N ALA A 24 18.57 -42.23 -5.20
CA ALA A 24 19.27 -40.96 -5.37
C ALA A 24 18.60 -40.08 -6.44
N TYR A 25 18.14 -40.67 -7.54
CA TYR A 25 17.44 -39.96 -8.61
C TYR A 25 16.07 -39.44 -8.16
N VAL A 26 15.31 -40.23 -7.40
CA VAL A 26 14.02 -39.77 -6.83
C VAL A 26 14.25 -38.62 -5.85
N VAL A 27 15.23 -38.71 -4.96
CA VAL A 27 15.58 -37.62 -4.05
C VAL A 27 16.01 -36.37 -4.82
N TYR A 28 16.81 -36.54 -5.89
CA TYR A 28 17.19 -35.46 -6.78
C TYR A 28 15.98 -34.81 -7.45
N LEU A 29 15.05 -35.57 -8.02
CA LEU A 29 13.84 -35.02 -8.65
C LEU A 29 12.93 -34.29 -7.65
N MET A 30 12.80 -34.80 -6.42
CA MET A 30 11.99 -34.14 -5.40
C MET A 30 12.64 -32.83 -4.94
N ALA A 31 13.95 -32.82 -4.68
CA ALA A 31 14.67 -31.63 -4.26
C ALA A 31 14.76 -30.59 -5.39
N PHE A 32 15.17 -31.02 -6.58
CA PHE A 32 15.28 -30.16 -7.75
C PHE A 32 13.91 -29.66 -8.22
N GLY A 33 12.89 -30.51 -8.16
CA GLY A 33 11.50 -30.15 -8.45
C GLY A 33 10.96 -29.10 -7.47
N HIS A 34 11.21 -29.24 -6.16
CA HIS A 34 10.85 -28.21 -5.19
C HIS A 34 11.58 -26.89 -5.42
N VAL A 35 12.88 -26.94 -5.73
CA VAL A 35 13.65 -25.73 -6.04
C VAL A 35 13.09 -25.07 -7.31
N LEU A 36 12.92 -25.81 -8.41
CA LEU A 36 12.31 -25.29 -9.64
C LEU A 36 10.91 -24.71 -9.41
N TYR A 37 10.09 -25.40 -8.61
CA TYR A 37 8.75 -24.93 -8.26
C TYR A 37 8.81 -23.61 -7.49
N LEU A 38 9.68 -23.48 -6.49
CA LEU A 38 9.82 -22.24 -5.73
C LEU A 38 10.37 -21.08 -6.57
N TRP A 39 11.16 -21.35 -7.61
CA TRP A 39 11.64 -20.33 -8.53
C TRP A 39 10.60 -19.94 -9.59
N MET A 40 9.87 -20.92 -10.15
CA MET A 40 8.84 -20.68 -11.16
C MET A 40 7.57 -20.07 -10.58
N PHE A 41 7.26 -20.40 -9.32
CA PHE A 41 6.10 -19.91 -8.58
C PHE A 41 6.53 -19.09 -7.36
N ALA A 42 7.70 -18.44 -7.44
CA ALA A 42 8.07 -17.43 -6.45
C ALA A 42 6.92 -16.42 -6.39
N PRO A 43 6.28 -16.21 -5.23
CA PRO A 43 5.20 -15.25 -5.14
C PRO A 43 5.78 -13.87 -5.50
N SER A 44 5.22 -13.25 -6.54
CA SER A 44 5.39 -11.81 -6.69
C SER A 44 4.77 -11.17 -5.46
N ASN A 45 5.47 -10.21 -4.84
CA ASN A 45 4.82 -9.40 -3.82
C ASN A 45 3.66 -8.69 -4.52
N PRO A 46 2.40 -8.94 -4.14
CA PRO A 46 1.26 -8.34 -4.84
C PRO A 46 1.14 -6.85 -4.55
N ILE A 47 1.84 -6.37 -3.52
CA ILE A 47 1.82 -5.00 -3.03
C ILE A 47 3.26 -4.48 -3.07
N THR A 48 3.43 -3.31 -3.67
CA THR A 48 4.65 -2.51 -3.60
C THR A 48 4.45 -1.44 -2.52
N GLU A 49 5.35 -1.43 -1.54
CA GLU A 49 5.36 -0.47 -0.44
C GLU A 49 6.41 0.62 -0.69
N HIS A 50 6.04 1.87 -0.42
CA HIS A 50 6.91 3.03 -0.48
C HIS A 50 6.83 3.81 0.83
N GLN A 51 7.94 3.83 1.57
CA GLN A 51 8.06 4.58 2.81
C GLN A 51 8.25 6.07 2.50
N ILE A 52 7.47 6.95 3.13
CA ILE A 52 7.62 8.40 3.01
C ILE A 52 8.65 8.86 4.05
N ASP A 53 9.79 9.38 3.60
CA ASP A 53 10.91 9.83 4.46
C ASP A 53 10.64 11.17 5.18
N MET A 54 9.37 11.50 5.42
CA MET A 54 9.00 12.70 6.14
C MET A 54 8.60 12.36 7.56
N THR A 55 9.30 12.97 8.51
CA THR A 55 8.78 13.06 9.88
C THR A 55 7.35 13.61 9.83
N SER A 56 6.39 12.91 10.46
CA SER A 56 4.95 13.19 10.31
C SER A 56 4.60 14.66 10.60
N ASN A 57 5.40 15.33 11.44
CA ASN A 57 5.27 16.76 11.73
C ASN A 57 5.57 17.67 10.53
N ILE A 58 6.46 17.31 9.60
CA ILE A 58 6.77 18.14 8.42
C ILE A 58 5.59 18.12 7.45
N ALA A 59 5.07 16.95 7.10
CA ALA A 59 3.91 16.83 6.21
C ALA A 59 2.69 17.53 6.80
N ILE A 60 2.45 17.34 8.10
CA ILE A 60 1.40 18.05 8.84
C ILE A 60 1.62 19.57 8.74
N GLN A 61 2.81 20.10 9.05
CA GLN A 61 3.11 21.55 9.00
C GLN A 61 3.01 22.14 7.58
N TYR A 62 3.32 21.37 6.55
CA TYR A 62 3.21 21.77 5.15
C TYR A 62 1.75 22.09 4.75
N TRP A 63 0.79 21.30 5.23
CA TRP A 63 -0.62 21.45 4.91
C TRP A 63 -1.31 22.50 5.78
N THR A 64 -1.13 23.76 5.41
CA THR A 64 -1.96 24.86 5.91
C THR A 64 -3.39 24.77 5.34
N VAL A 65 -4.35 25.42 6.01
CA VAL A 65 -5.74 25.55 5.51
C VAL A 65 -5.78 26.12 4.09
N ALA A 66 -4.90 27.08 3.78
CA ALA A 66 -4.81 27.66 2.44
C ALA A 66 -4.33 26.63 1.40
N ASN A 67 -3.29 25.85 1.73
CA ASN A 67 -2.79 24.80 0.84
C ASN A 67 -3.85 23.72 0.60
N MET A 68 -4.56 23.30 1.65
CA MET A 68 -5.66 22.34 1.51
C MET A 68 -6.81 22.85 0.64
N ARG A 69 -7.24 24.10 0.83
CA ARG A 69 -8.34 24.69 0.04
C ARG A 69 -7.99 24.90 -1.43
N ASN A 70 -6.70 25.11 -1.73
CA ASN A 70 -6.22 25.36 -3.08
C ASN A 70 -5.70 24.08 -3.78
N ALA A 71 -5.75 22.92 -3.12
CA ALA A 71 -5.35 21.67 -3.72
C ALA A 71 -6.27 21.31 -4.90
N ILE A 72 -5.68 20.91 -6.01
CA ILE A 72 -6.40 20.51 -7.23
C ILE A 72 -7.06 19.15 -6.97
N ASP A 73 -8.34 19.00 -7.29
CA ASP A 73 -9.02 17.70 -7.14
C ASP A 73 -8.65 16.77 -8.30
N ASP A 74 -7.93 15.69 -7.99
CA ASP A 74 -7.44 14.75 -9.01
C ASP A 74 -8.58 13.91 -9.61
N ASN A 75 -9.68 13.73 -8.87
CA ASN A 75 -10.87 13.04 -9.39
C ASN A 75 -11.63 13.88 -10.44
N GLN A 76 -11.37 15.19 -10.54
CA GLN A 76 -12.07 16.08 -11.47
C GLN A 76 -11.37 16.24 -12.83
N GLN A 77 -10.27 15.52 -13.08
CA GLN A 77 -9.57 15.62 -14.38
C GLN A 77 -10.29 14.91 -15.55
N ASN A 78 -11.49 14.35 -15.34
CA ASN A 78 -12.34 13.83 -16.41
C ASN A 78 -13.79 14.33 -16.29
N GLY A 79 -14.11 15.40 -17.03
CA GLY A 79 -15.49 15.77 -17.38
C GLY A 79 -16.13 16.87 -16.54
N ASP A 80 -16.87 17.74 -17.23
CA ASP A 80 -17.64 18.87 -16.72
C ASP A 80 -18.36 18.61 -15.39
N VAL A 81 -17.84 19.17 -14.29
CA VAL A 81 -18.61 19.46 -13.07
C VAL A 81 -18.39 20.90 -12.64
N SER A 82 -18.69 21.79 -13.59
CA SER A 82 -19.15 23.14 -13.24
C SER A 82 -20.47 23.03 -12.50
N SER A 83 -20.57 23.65 -11.33
CA SER A 83 -21.77 23.80 -10.48
C SER A 83 -22.09 22.67 -9.50
N LEU A 84 -21.29 22.58 -8.42
CA LEU A 84 -21.86 22.44 -7.09
C LEU A 84 -21.29 23.56 -6.21
N THR A 85 -21.79 24.77 -6.41
CA THR A 85 -21.58 25.88 -5.49
C THR A 85 -22.34 25.55 -4.19
N ARG A 86 -21.73 24.77 -3.29
CA ARG A 86 -22.21 24.66 -1.92
C ARG A 86 -21.91 25.98 -1.23
N GLU A 87 -22.94 26.57 -0.62
CA GLU A 87 -22.87 27.87 0.04
C GLU A 87 -21.66 27.98 0.97
N ARG A 88 -20.88 29.04 0.75
CA ARG A 88 -19.68 29.40 1.48
C ARG A 88 -20.06 29.72 2.92
N GLY A 89 -19.98 28.73 3.80
CA GLY A 89 -20.00 28.94 5.25
C GLY A 89 -18.78 29.75 5.67
N THR A 90 -19.00 30.98 6.13
CA THR A 90 -17.96 31.85 6.69
C THR A 90 -17.60 31.37 8.11
N VAL A 91 -16.82 30.30 8.22
CA VAL A 91 -16.20 29.94 9.50
C VAL A 91 -14.87 30.69 9.60
N THR A 92 -14.93 31.85 10.23
CA THR A 92 -13.77 32.65 10.67
C THR A 92 -13.23 32.07 11.98
N GLY A 93 -12.64 30.88 11.90
CA GLY A 93 -11.75 30.37 12.93
C GLY A 93 -10.46 29.98 12.23
N GLN A 94 -9.31 30.44 12.72
CA GLN A 94 -8.02 29.90 12.28
C GLN A 94 -8.03 28.39 12.53
N GLY A 95 -8.32 27.60 11.50
CA GLY A 95 -8.35 26.15 11.60
C GLY A 95 -6.97 25.68 12.03
N LYS A 96 -6.89 25.04 13.19
CA LYS A 96 -5.71 24.30 13.69
C LYS A 96 -5.45 23.04 12.87
N ALA A 97 -5.63 23.12 11.56
CA ALA A 97 -5.79 21.97 10.68
C ALA A 97 -4.53 21.10 10.54
N SER A 98 -3.41 21.53 11.14
CA SER A 98 -2.14 20.81 11.20
C SER A 98 -1.48 20.77 12.58
N LEU A 99 -2.18 21.00 13.69
CA LEU A 99 -1.50 21.12 15.00
C LEU A 99 -1.75 19.98 15.99
N GLN A 100 -2.64 19.03 15.70
CA GLN A 100 -2.90 17.90 16.59
C GLN A 100 -3.19 16.61 15.81
N GLN A 101 -2.53 15.52 16.20
CA GLN A 101 -2.94 14.16 15.85
C GLN A 101 -4.27 13.87 16.56
N GLY A 102 -5.24 13.37 15.80
CA GLY A 102 -6.67 13.58 16.02
C GLY A 102 -7.30 13.01 17.30
N GLN A 103 -8.29 13.74 17.82
CA GLN A 103 -9.25 13.29 18.83
C GLN A 103 -10.66 13.45 18.23
N PRO A 104 -11.54 12.44 18.32
CA PRO A 104 -12.86 12.53 17.71
C PRO A 104 -13.69 13.68 18.31
N PRO A 105 -14.47 14.41 17.49
CA PRO A 105 -15.43 15.40 17.96
C PRO A 105 -16.51 14.72 18.80
N SER A 106 -17.03 15.44 19.79
CA SER A 106 -18.12 14.98 20.67
C SER A 106 -19.52 15.10 20.05
N ASP A 107 -19.61 15.68 18.85
CA ASP A 107 -20.86 15.85 18.11
C ASP A 107 -21.21 14.57 17.35
N GLU A 108 -22.28 13.89 17.78
CA GLU A 108 -22.73 12.63 17.18
C GLU A 108 -23.21 12.78 15.72
N SER A 109 -23.52 14.00 15.25
CA SER A 109 -23.95 14.22 13.86
C SER A 109 -22.83 14.01 12.82
N LEU A 110 -21.57 13.96 13.27
CA LEU A 110 -20.39 13.66 12.45
C LEU A 110 -19.98 12.18 12.51
N SER A 111 -20.77 11.34 13.15
CA SER A 111 -20.47 9.93 13.41
C SER A 111 -20.46 9.06 12.15
N TYR A 112 -20.13 7.79 12.37
CA TYR A 112 -20.22 6.73 11.37
C TYR A 112 -21.55 6.78 10.58
N PRO A 113 -21.52 6.60 9.24
CA PRO A 113 -20.35 6.21 8.44
C PRO A 113 -19.50 7.38 7.93
N LEU A 114 -19.92 8.64 8.12
CA LEU A 114 -19.22 9.80 7.54
C LEU A 114 -17.85 10.02 8.18
N SER A 115 -17.70 9.67 9.45
CA SER A 115 -16.44 9.78 10.19
C SER A 115 -15.27 8.97 9.61
N THR A 116 -15.53 7.98 8.74
CA THR A 116 -14.47 7.16 8.12
C THR A 116 -14.01 7.70 6.78
N VAL A 117 -14.81 8.55 6.11
CA VAL A 117 -14.49 9.10 4.80
C VAL A 117 -13.83 10.46 4.97
N GLY A 118 -12.81 10.74 4.16
CA GLY A 118 -12.07 11.99 4.25
C GLY A 118 -11.41 12.41 2.96
N LYS A 119 -10.78 13.59 3.01
CA LYS A 119 -9.94 14.09 1.92
C LYS A 119 -8.50 13.61 2.15
N VAL A 120 -7.86 13.15 1.08
CA VAL A 120 -6.43 12.84 1.06
C VAL A 120 -5.76 13.97 0.30
N PHE A 121 -4.74 14.59 0.89
CA PHE A 121 -3.94 15.65 0.29
C PHE A 121 -2.53 15.12 0.02
N PHE A 122 -1.95 15.53 -1.09
CA PHE A 122 -0.61 15.11 -1.48
C PHE A 122 0.01 16.11 -2.46
N THR A 123 1.32 16.00 -2.66
CA THR A 123 2.08 16.84 -3.60
C THR A 123 2.75 15.95 -4.63
N ASN A 124 2.61 16.26 -5.92
CA ASN A 124 3.30 15.52 -6.97
C ASN A 124 4.78 15.93 -7.10
N ALA A 125 5.55 15.22 -7.94
CA ALA A 125 6.97 15.53 -8.16
C ALA A 125 7.22 16.93 -8.74
N ALA A 126 6.23 17.52 -9.43
CA ALA A 126 6.28 18.90 -9.92
C ALA A 126 5.99 19.96 -8.84
N GLY A 127 5.71 19.55 -7.59
CA GLY A 127 5.41 20.45 -6.48
C GLY A 127 3.97 20.95 -6.45
N GLN A 128 3.07 20.37 -7.25
CA GLN A 128 1.66 20.75 -7.27
C GLN A 128 0.90 20.04 -6.16
N ASN A 129 0.08 20.80 -5.43
CA ASN A 129 -0.79 20.29 -4.39
C ASN A 129 -2.09 19.76 -4.98
N MET A 130 -2.39 18.52 -4.64
CA MET A 130 -3.51 17.76 -5.18
C MET A 130 -4.30 17.11 -4.05
N SER A 131 -5.52 16.69 -4.36
CA SER A 131 -6.37 15.99 -3.42
C SER A 131 -7.20 14.89 -4.08
N CYS A 132 -7.41 13.83 -3.31
CA CYS A 132 -8.33 12.74 -3.60
C CYS A 132 -9.32 12.59 -2.43
N SER A 133 -10.13 11.53 -2.46
CA SER A 133 -10.85 11.04 -1.29
C SER A 133 -10.22 9.73 -0.81
N GLY A 134 -10.46 9.37 0.45
CA GLY A 134 -10.02 8.10 1.02
C GLY A 134 -10.93 7.67 2.16
N THR A 135 -10.87 6.40 2.54
CA THR A 135 -11.69 5.85 3.63
C THR A 135 -10.80 5.12 4.63
N ALA A 136 -10.89 5.50 5.91
CA ALA A 136 -10.31 4.72 7.00
C ALA A 136 -11.02 3.36 7.06
N VAL A 137 -10.25 2.27 6.95
CA VAL A 137 -10.76 0.90 6.92
C VAL A 137 -10.35 0.14 8.18
N THR A 138 -11.10 -0.91 8.50
CA THR A 138 -10.71 -1.81 9.57
C THR A 138 -9.43 -2.55 9.16
N SER A 139 -8.38 -2.42 9.96
CA SER A 139 -7.10 -3.09 9.74
C SER A 139 -6.50 -3.57 11.06
N PRO A 140 -5.60 -4.57 11.05
CA PRO A 140 -4.96 -5.05 12.28
C PRO A 140 -4.23 -3.98 13.08
N ASN A 141 -3.63 -2.99 12.40
CA ASN A 141 -2.93 -1.86 13.03
C ASN A 141 -3.82 -0.63 13.26
N SER A 142 -5.11 -0.70 12.90
CA SER A 142 -6.10 0.39 13.02
C SER A 142 -5.64 1.72 12.39
N SER A 143 -4.79 1.67 11.37
CA SER A 143 -4.10 2.84 10.81
C SER A 143 -4.05 2.82 9.28
N VAL A 144 -5.01 2.18 8.62
CA VAL A 144 -5.06 2.06 7.15
C VAL A 144 -6.19 2.92 6.57
N VAL A 145 -5.86 3.62 5.49
CA VAL A 145 -6.79 4.39 4.66
C VAL A 145 -6.72 3.83 3.24
N ASP A 146 -7.86 3.40 2.72
CA ASP A 146 -8.00 2.91 1.34
C ASP A 146 -8.29 4.07 0.38
N THR A 147 -7.66 4.04 -0.79
CA THR A 147 -7.78 5.05 -1.86
C THR A 147 -7.31 4.47 -3.21
N ALA A 148 -7.45 5.24 -4.28
CA ALA A 148 -7.01 4.84 -5.61
C ALA A 148 -5.48 4.88 -5.76
N GLY A 149 -4.93 3.95 -6.56
CA GLY A 149 -3.49 3.87 -6.82
C GLY A 149 -2.89 5.16 -7.42
N HIS A 150 -3.63 5.86 -8.30
CA HIS A 150 -3.17 7.13 -8.90
C HIS A 150 -2.98 8.25 -7.87
N CYS A 151 -3.67 8.21 -6.74
CA CYS A 151 -3.51 9.19 -5.68
C CYS A 151 -2.16 9.05 -4.94
N PHE A 152 -1.46 7.92 -5.11
CA PHE A 152 -0.16 7.65 -4.51
C PHE A 152 0.97 7.50 -5.52
N TYR A 153 0.67 7.02 -6.72
CA TYR A 153 1.65 6.79 -7.78
C TYR A 153 1.05 7.04 -9.17
N GLN A 154 1.59 8.01 -9.87
CA GLN A 154 1.14 8.40 -11.22
C GLN A 154 2.31 8.98 -12.00
N HIS A 155 2.36 8.74 -13.31
CA HIS A 155 3.38 9.29 -14.21
C HIS A 155 4.82 8.94 -13.82
N GLY A 156 5.03 7.78 -13.20
CA GLY A 156 6.36 7.30 -12.81
C GLY A 156 6.85 7.74 -11.43
N ASP A 157 6.12 8.64 -10.76
CA ASP A 157 6.53 9.25 -9.51
C ASP A 157 5.60 8.92 -8.33
N TRP A 158 6.19 8.79 -7.16
CA TRP A 158 5.47 8.69 -5.88
C TRP A 158 5.05 10.07 -5.39
N MET A 159 3.84 10.13 -4.82
CA MET A 159 3.33 11.34 -4.20
C MET A 159 4.00 11.61 -2.84
N GLN A 160 4.13 12.89 -2.52
CA GLN A 160 4.82 13.40 -1.33
C GLN A 160 3.84 14.14 -0.41
N ASN A 161 4.27 14.45 0.81
CA ASN A 161 3.50 15.19 1.82
C ASN A 161 2.10 14.58 2.05
N VAL A 162 1.93 13.27 2.06
CA VAL A 162 0.59 12.68 2.05
C VAL A 162 -0.11 12.85 3.42
N LEU A 163 -1.31 13.41 3.41
CA LEU A 163 -2.11 13.73 4.60
C LEU A 163 -3.57 13.30 4.42
N PHE A 164 -4.12 12.58 5.39
CA PHE A 164 -5.53 12.21 5.42
C PHE A 164 -6.29 13.00 6.49
N CYS A 165 -7.45 13.56 6.12
CA CYS A 165 -8.33 14.33 6.99
C CYS A 165 -9.78 13.80 6.86
N PRO A 166 -10.25 12.93 7.78
CA PRO A 166 -11.64 12.50 7.89
C PRO A 166 -12.58 13.69 8.07
N GLN A 167 -13.72 13.62 7.40
CA GLN A 167 -14.78 14.62 7.46
C GLN A 167 -14.26 16.06 7.20
N TYR A 168 -13.26 16.18 6.33
CA TYR A 168 -12.76 17.47 5.90
C TYR A 168 -13.88 18.26 5.20
N ASP A 169 -14.07 19.52 5.62
CA ASP A 169 -14.97 20.45 4.95
C ASP A 169 -14.35 21.83 4.86
N ASN A 170 -13.90 22.21 3.66
CA ASN A 170 -13.36 23.54 3.34
C ASN A 170 -12.40 24.10 4.42
N GLY A 171 -11.46 23.29 4.90
CA GLY A 171 -10.45 23.65 5.90
C GLY A 171 -10.82 23.30 7.34
N ASN A 172 -12.05 22.88 7.59
CA ASN A 172 -12.46 22.28 8.85
C ASN A 172 -11.99 20.81 8.89
N THR A 173 -11.38 20.40 10.00
CA THR A 173 -10.84 19.06 10.21
C THR A 173 -11.27 18.56 11.59
N PRO A 174 -12.56 18.22 11.77
CA PRO A 174 -13.13 17.99 13.09
C PRO A 174 -12.52 16.78 13.81
N TYR A 175 -11.97 15.83 13.06
CA TYR A 175 -11.23 14.67 13.59
C TYR A 175 -9.71 14.91 13.67
N GLY A 176 -9.20 16.05 13.20
CA GLY A 176 -7.76 16.23 12.94
C GLY A 176 -7.33 15.59 11.62
N CYS A 177 -6.01 15.50 11.42
CA CYS A 177 -5.42 14.90 10.23
C CYS A 177 -4.21 14.02 10.58
N TRP A 178 -3.90 13.06 9.71
CA TRP A 178 -2.85 12.08 9.90
C TRP A 178 -1.94 12.06 8.67
N ALA A 179 -0.64 12.25 8.88
CA ALA A 179 0.35 12.06 7.82
C ALA A 179 0.55 10.56 7.57
N ALA A 180 0.59 10.17 6.30
CA ALA A 180 0.93 8.80 5.95
C ALA A 180 2.41 8.52 6.25
N ARG A 181 2.69 7.29 6.63
CA ARG A 181 4.05 6.76 6.78
C ARG A 181 4.45 5.94 5.57
N ASP A 182 3.51 5.12 5.10
CA ASP A 182 3.71 4.11 4.07
C ASP A 182 2.63 4.29 3.00
N LEU A 183 3.04 4.22 1.73
CA LEU A 183 2.15 4.17 0.58
C LEU A 183 2.23 2.77 -0.02
N GLU A 184 1.09 2.10 -0.08
CA GLU A 184 0.98 0.75 -0.61
C GLU A 184 0.12 0.76 -1.87
N ILE A 185 0.62 0.20 -2.96
CA ILE A 185 -0.12 0.04 -4.22
C ILE A 185 0.03 -1.39 -4.74
N PRO A 186 -0.97 -1.94 -5.44
CA PRO A 186 -0.80 -3.22 -6.13
C PRO A 186 0.34 -3.14 -7.14
N SER A 187 1.21 -4.14 -7.19
CA SER A 187 2.35 -4.13 -8.12
C SER A 187 1.92 -4.08 -9.58
N ASP A 188 0.74 -4.62 -9.92
CA ASP A 188 0.13 -4.52 -11.25
C ASP A 188 -0.18 -3.07 -11.66
N TRP A 189 -0.52 -2.20 -10.70
CA TRP A 189 -0.73 -0.76 -10.96
C TRP A 189 0.57 -0.09 -11.39
N LEU A 190 1.66 -0.35 -10.65
CA LEU A 190 2.98 0.20 -10.94
C LEU A 190 3.49 -0.30 -12.30
N ASN A 191 3.34 -1.59 -12.59
CA ASN A 191 3.72 -2.18 -13.88
C ASN A 191 2.95 -1.55 -15.04
N ALA A 192 1.65 -1.29 -14.89
CA ALA A 192 0.85 -0.66 -15.93
C ALA A 192 1.31 0.78 -16.24
N GLN A 193 1.81 1.53 -15.25
CA GLN A 193 2.32 2.90 -15.43
C GLN A 193 3.69 2.95 -16.11
N HIS A 194 4.51 1.91 -16.03
CA HIS A 194 5.82 1.84 -16.70
C HIS A 194 5.75 1.52 -18.21
N THR A 195 4.58 1.09 -18.70
CA THR A 195 4.42 0.58 -20.06
C THR A 195 3.94 1.66 -21.05
N ILE A 196 3.93 2.93 -20.63
CA ILE A 196 3.45 4.09 -21.42
C ILE A 196 4.63 4.94 -21.89
#